data_AF-A0A7C0VMQ4-F1
#
_entry.id   AF-A0A7C0VMQ4-F1
#
_cell.length_a   1.000
_cell.length_b   1.000
_cell.length_c   1.000
_cell.angle_alpha   90.00
_cell.angle_beta   90.00
_cell.angle_gamma   90.00
#
_symmetry.space_group_name_H-M   'P 1'
#
loop_
_entity.id
_entity.type
_entity.pdbx_description
1 polymer ?
#
loop_
_entity_poly.entity_id
_entity_poly.type
_entity_poly.pdbx_seq_one_letter_code
_entity_poly.pdbx_strand_id
1 'polypeptide(L)'
;MNEELTAEMLEEGKEFRLLRKLEFHEIIPFVFENIGKRTQAATFFFIFNILLFLLVTAYSIRLPLGELYTTGQLVLMFLLAVILFPLLLAPLHELIHGVVYRGVGAPAIRYGADFRQFIFYVTAHRYPVGKKKFFPVALTPFLLITLALTGVLFALPPIWSWGMAITLLVHSTMCIGDFAIISYFQRFPGKEIYTFDDTETMVSYFYIKNRGDPQEPEKEPS
;
A
#
# COMPACT_ATOMS: atom_id res chain seq x y z
N MET A 1 22.54 -8.13 22.36
CA MET A 1 22.70 -7.02 21.39
C MET A 1 22.29 -7.60 20.06
N ASN A 2 21.05 -7.35 19.59
CA ASN A 2 20.64 -7.80 18.25
C ASN A 2 21.35 -6.89 17.26
N GLU A 3 22.27 -7.44 16.50
CA GLU A 3 22.92 -6.75 15.38
C GLU A 3 21.82 -6.32 14.40
N GLU A 4 21.75 -5.03 14.09
CA GLU A 4 20.75 -4.50 13.18
C GLU A 4 21.19 -4.84 11.75
N LEU A 5 20.33 -5.56 11.02
CA LEU A 5 20.62 -6.04 9.67
C LEU A 5 20.81 -4.86 8.70
N THR A 6 21.97 -4.79 8.05
CA THR A 6 22.27 -3.75 7.04
C THR A 6 22.09 -4.24 5.61
N ALA A 7 21.98 -3.32 4.65
CA ALA A 7 21.84 -3.65 3.24
C ALA A 7 23.08 -4.40 2.72
N GLU A 8 24.28 -4.03 3.19
CA GLU A 8 25.54 -4.68 2.85
C GLU A 8 25.56 -6.15 3.30
N MET A 9 25.01 -6.44 4.50
CA MET A 9 24.88 -7.83 4.97
C MET A 9 23.98 -8.67 4.07
N LEU A 10 22.94 -8.07 3.48
CA LEU A 10 22.06 -8.77 2.53
C LEU A 10 22.73 -8.98 1.17
N GLU A 11 23.52 -8.00 0.71
CA GLU A 11 24.20 -8.01 -0.58
C GLU A 11 25.41 -8.97 -0.60
N GLU A 12 26.20 -9.01 0.48
CA GLU A 12 27.45 -9.76 0.56
C GLU A 12 27.32 -11.10 1.31
N GLY A 13 26.29 -11.24 2.15
CA GLY A 13 26.08 -12.42 3.00
C GLY A 13 25.71 -13.66 2.20
N LYS A 14 26.44 -14.76 2.38
CA LYS A 14 26.19 -16.05 1.71
C LYS A 14 24.88 -16.70 2.14
N GLU A 15 24.37 -16.32 3.31
CA GLU A 15 23.10 -16.77 3.87
C GLU A 15 21.89 -16.04 3.26
N PHE A 16 22.08 -15.05 2.40
CA PHE A 16 21.01 -14.36 1.70
C PHE A 16 21.05 -14.64 0.20
N ARG A 17 19.87 -14.79 -0.40
CA ARG A 17 19.70 -14.91 -1.84
C ARG A 17 18.78 -13.80 -2.33
N LEU A 18 19.21 -13.11 -3.36
CA LEU A 18 18.37 -12.14 -4.07
C LEU A 18 17.19 -12.89 -4.71
N LEU A 19 15.96 -12.49 -4.36
CA LEU A 19 14.73 -13.00 -4.95
C LEU A 19 14.25 -12.14 -6.12
N ARG A 20 14.34 -10.81 -5.99
CA ARG A 20 13.82 -9.88 -6.99
C ARG A 20 14.51 -8.52 -6.88
N LYS A 21 14.75 -7.93 -8.04
CA LYS A 21 14.95 -6.48 -8.22
C LYS A 21 13.66 -5.93 -8.80
N LEU A 22 13.17 -4.83 -8.25
CA LEU A 22 11.97 -4.16 -8.71
C LEU A 22 12.36 -2.72 -9.02
N GLU A 23 12.41 -2.37 -10.30
CA GLU A 23 12.60 -0.98 -10.66
C GLU A 23 11.32 -0.20 -10.33
N PHE A 24 11.45 1.06 -9.91
CA PHE A 24 10.28 1.86 -9.51
C PHE A 24 9.28 2.01 -10.66
N HIS A 25 9.76 2.00 -11.91
CA HIS A 25 8.89 2.07 -13.08
C HIS A 25 8.10 0.76 -13.33
N GLU A 26 8.47 -0.35 -12.68
CA GLU A 26 7.80 -1.65 -12.77
C GLU A 26 6.83 -1.93 -11.62
N ILE A 27 6.59 -0.93 -10.75
CA ILE A 27 5.70 -1.09 -9.59
C ILE A 27 4.30 -1.52 -10.01
N ILE A 28 3.71 -0.92 -11.04
CA ILE A 28 2.36 -1.27 -11.50
C ILE A 28 2.26 -2.76 -11.92
N PRO A 29 3.11 -3.28 -12.83
CA PRO A 29 3.16 -4.70 -13.13
C PRO A 29 3.33 -5.59 -11.89
N PHE A 30 4.23 -5.22 -10.98
CA PHE A 30 4.45 -5.95 -9.73
C PHE A 30 3.20 -6.02 -8.87
N VAL A 31 2.47 -4.90 -8.76
CA VAL A 31 1.22 -4.82 -8.00
C VAL A 31 0.18 -5.78 -8.57
N PHE A 32 -0.06 -5.74 -9.89
CA PHE A 32 -1.02 -6.63 -10.53
C PHE A 32 -0.64 -8.10 -10.43
N GLU A 33 0.65 -8.42 -10.60
CA GLU A 33 1.15 -9.79 -10.46
C GLU A 33 0.84 -10.35 -9.05
N ASN A 34 1.08 -9.55 -8.00
CA ASN A 34 1.00 -10.02 -6.62
C ASN A 34 -0.38 -9.90 -6.00
N ILE A 35 -1.17 -8.88 -6.35
CA ILE A 35 -2.55 -8.77 -5.89
C ILE A 35 -3.43 -9.84 -6.52
N GLY A 36 -3.11 -10.32 -7.73
CA GLY A 36 -3.82 -11.43 -8.38
C GLY A 36 -3.58 -12.81 -7.75
N LYS A 37 -2.63 -12.94 -6.82
CA LYS A 37 -2.33 -14.22 -6.14
C LYS A 37 -3.31 -14.49 -5.02
N ARG A 38 -3.56 -15.78 -4.74
CA ARG A 38 -4.44 -16.23 -3.64
C ARG A 38 -3.71 -16.18 -2.30
N THR A 39 -3.47 -14.98 -1.80
CA THR A 39 -2.90 -14.74 -0.46
C THR A 39 -3.95 -14.14 0.47
N GLN A 40 -3.73 -14.23 1.78
CA GLN A 40 -4.66 -13.66 2.76
C GLN A 40 -4.83 -12.15 2.58
N ALA A 41 -3.75 -11.45 2.26
CA ALA A 41 -3.75 -10.00 2.02
C ALA A 41 -4.57 -9.63 0.76
N ALA A 42 -4.33 -10.32 -0.35
CA ALA A 42 -5.08 -10.10 -1.58
C ALA A 42 -6.58 -10.45 -1.41
N THR A 43 -6.88 -11.58 -0.78
CA THR A 43 -8.27 -11.98 -0.51
C THR A 43 -8.97 -10.97 0.40
N PHE A 44 -8.32 -10.51 1.48
CA PHE A 44 -8.86 -9.46 2.34
C PHE A 44 -9.12 -8.17 1.56
N PHE A 45 -8.15 -7.71 0.76
CA PHE A 45 -8.26 -6.50 -0.03
C PHE A 45 -9.49 -6.52 -0.95
N PHE A 46 -9.68 -7.60 -1.71
CA PHE A 46 -10.81 -7.71 -2.63
C PHE A 46 -12.14 -7.84 -1.89
N ILE A 47 -12.24 -8.67 -0.84
CA ILE A 47 -13.47 -8.81 -0.05
C ILE A 47 -13.84 -7.46 0.58
N PHE A 48 -12.87 -6.78 1.19
CA PHE A 48 -13.08 -5.48 1.81
C PHE A 48 -13.58 -4.44 0.80
N ASN A 49 -12.91 -4.31 -0.36
CA ASN A 49 -13.31 -3.34 -1.38
C ASN A 49 -14.67 -3.67 -2.02
N ILE A 50 -14.99 -4.95 -2.23
CA ILE A 50 -16.31 -5.37 -2.73
C ILE A 50 -17.40 -5.01 -1.71
N LEU A 51 -17.21 -5.36 -0.43
CA LEU A 51 -18.17 -5.03 0.62
C LEU A 51 -18.32 -3.52 0.77
N LEU A 52 -17.21 -2.78 0.75
CA LEU A 52 -17.22 -1.32 0.83
C LEU A 52 -17.95 -0.70 -0.36
N PHE A 53 -17.72 -1.19 -1.59
CA PHE A 53 -18.44 -0.74 -2.78
C PHE A 53 -19.96 -0.95 -2.65
N LEU A 54 -20.38 -2.13 -2.17
CA LEU A 54 -21.79 -2.43 -1.94
C LEU A 54 -22.40 -1.51 -0.87
N LEU A 55 -21.66 -1.25 0.22
CA LEU A 55 -22.09 -0.36 1.29
C LEU A 55 -22.21 1.10 0.83
N VAL A 56 -21.21 1.63 0.10
CA VAL A 56 -21.23 2.98 -0.45
C VAL A 56 -22.35 3.15 -1.46
N THR A 57 -22.60 2.13 -2.29
CA THR A 57 -23.72 2.12 -3.24
C THR A 57 -25.06 2.13 -2.51
N ALA A 58 -25.26 1.25 -1.53
CA ALA A 58 -26.47 1.21 -0.73
C ALA A 58 -26.70 2.52 0.04
N TYR A 59 -25.63 3.11 0.58
CA TYR A 59 -25.67 4.41 1.25
C TYR A 59 -26.09 5.53 0.30
N SER A 60 -25.53 5.55 -0.92
CA SER A 60 -25.85 6.54 -1.96
C SER A 60 -27.33 6.50 -2.35
N ILE A 61 -27.93 5.31 -2.44
CA ILE A 61 -29.35 5.12 -2.78
C ILE A 61 -30.28 5.58 -1.64
N ARG A 62 -29.85 5.45 -0.38
CA ARG A 62 -30.67 5.82 0.79
C ARG A 62 -30.73 7.33 1.05
N LEU A 63 -29.75 8.08 0.57
CA LEU A 63 -29.74 9.53 0.76
C LEU A 63 -30.68 10.20 -0.26
N PRO A 64 -31.51 11.17 0.14
CA PRO A 64 -32.39 11.92 -0.76
C PRO A 64 -31.61 12.96 -1.58
N LEU A 65 -30.48 12.57 -2.17
CA LEU A 65 -29.53 13.47 -2.82
C LEU A 65 -30.17 14.25 -3.99
N GLY A 66 -31.01 13.60 -4.78
CA GLY A 66 -31.69 14.22 -5.91
C GLY A 66 -32.80 15.19 -5.53
N GLU A 67 -33.33 15.09 -4.30
CA GLU A 67 -34.31 16.05 -3.76
C GLU A 67 -33.62 17.27 -3.14
N LEU A 68 -32.44 17.06 -2.55
CA LEU A 68 -31.71 18.07 -1.80
C LEU A 68 -30.72 18.89 -2.62
N TYR A 69 -30.20 18.33 -3.72
CA TYR A 69 -29.10 18.93 -4.48
C TYR A 69 -29.35 18.84 -5.98
N THR A 70 -28.81 19.81 -6.71
CA THR A 70 -28.85 19.81 -8.17
C THR A 70 -27.86 18.80 -8.76
N THR A 71 -28.11 18.33 -9.98
CA THR A 71 -27.19 17.45 -10.71
C THR A 71 -25.78 18.02 -10.79
N GLY A 72 -25.64 19.34 -10.99
CA GLY A 72 -24.32 20.00 -11.06
C GLY A 72 -23.54 19.89 -9.74
N GLN A 73 -24.22 20.02 -8.59
CA GLN A 73 -23.59 19.86 -7.28
C GLN A 73 -23.15 18.42 -7.04
N LEU A 74 -23.97 17.43 -7.43
CA LEU A 74 -23.63 16.01 -7.30
C LEU A 74 -22.45 15.62 -8.18
N VAL A 75 -22.43 16.09 -9.44
CA VAL A 75 -21.30 15.86 -10.36
C VAL A 75 -20.02 16.52 -9.82
N LEU A 76 -20.10 17.77 -9.36
CA LEU A 76 -18.96 18.45 -8.77
C LEU A 76 -18.43 17.69 -7.55
N MET A 77 -19.30 17.30 -6.61
CA MET A 77 -18.89 16.55 -5.43
C MET A 77 -18.28 15.19 -5.80
N PHE A 78 -18.84 14.49 -6.79
CA PHE A 78 -18.26 13.24 -7.29
C PHE A 78 -16.84 13.45 -7.82
N LEU A 79 -16.61 14.48 -8.64
CA LEU A 79 -15.28 14.80 -9.16
C LEU A 79 -14.29 15.18 -8.05
N LEU A 80 -14.73 15.95 -7.05
CA LEU A 80 -13.91 16.25 -5.88
C LEU A 80 -13.56 14.96 -5.12
N ALA A 81 -14.52 14.06 -4.94
CA ALA A 81 -14.37 12.82 -4.19
C ALA A 81 -13.47 11.78 -4.87
N VAL A 82 -13.44 11.74 -6.21
CA VAL A 82 -12.62 10.76 -6.97
C VAL A 82 -11.29 11.30 -7.45
N ILE A 83 -11.10 12.63 -7.49
CA ILE A 83 -9.86 13.27 -7.98
C ILE A 83 -9.19 14.06 -6.87
N LEU A 84 -9.82 15.16 -6.42
CA LEU A 84 -9.16 16.13 -5.54
C LEU A 84 -8.86 15.54 -4.17
N PHE A 85 -9.83 14.92 -3.49
CA PHE A 85 -9.61 14.37 -2.15
C PHE A 85 -8.60 13.23 -2.17
N PRO A 86 -8.64 12.26 -3.11
CA PRO A 86 -7.58 11.25 -3.27
C PRO A 86 -6.20 11.86 -3.53
N LEU A 87 -6.10 12.88 -4.37
CA LEU A 87 -4.84 13.58 -4.66
C LEU A 87 -4.25 14.24 -3.40
N LEU A 88 -5.10 14.75 -2.50
CA LEU A 88 -4.68 15.31 -1.21
C LEU A 88 -4.37 14.21 -0.17
N LEU A 89 -5.09 13.08 -0.23
CA LEU A 89 -4.88 11.95 0.67
C LEU A 89 -3.61 11.17 0.34
N ALA A 90 -3.17 11.12 -0.92
CA ALA A 90 -1.97 10.36 -1.29
C ALA A 90 -0.70 10.86 -0.58
N PRO A 91 -0.38 12.17 -0.55
CA PRO A 91 0.72 12.68 0.28
C PRO A 91 0.55 12.41 1.78
N LEU A 92 -0.68 12.45 2.29
CA LEU A 92 -0.96 12.13 3.70
C LEU A 92 -0.70 10.64 3.99
N HIS A 93 -1.07 9.75 3.06
CA HIS A 93 -0.83 8.32 3.13
C HIS A 93 0.68 8.03 3.22
N GLU A 94 1.45 8.60 2.31
CA GLU A 94 2.91 8.47 2.32
C GLU A 94 3.54 9.08 3.57
N LEU A 95 2.99 10.20 4.09
CA LEU A 95 3.46 10.79 5.34
C LEU A 95 3.29 9.83 6.51
N ILE A 96 2.14 9.15 6.62
CA ILE A 96 1.89 8.15 7.67
C ILE A 96 2.88 6.99 7.52
N HIS A 97 3.10 6.47 6.31
CA HIS A 97 4.12 5.45 6.06
C HIS A 97 5.48 5.90 6.58
N GLY A 98 5.91 7.12 6.26
CA GLY A 98 7.18 7.66 6.73
C GLY A 98 7.27 7.83 8.26
N VAL A 99 6.18 8.21 8.93
CA VAL A 99 6.11 8.27 10.41
C VAL A 99 6.30 6.87 11.00
N VAL A 100 5.62 5.85 10.46
CA VAL A 100 5.73 4.47 10.95
C VAL A 100 7.11 3.91 10.64
N TYR A 101 7.70 4.21 9.47
CA TYR A 101 9.08 3.86 9.14
C TYR A 101 10.07 4.41 10.17
N ARG A 102 9.95 5.70 10.55
CA ARG A 102 10.76 6.28 11.64
C ARG A 102 10.54 5.55 12.96
N GLY A 103 9.28 5.21 13.27
CA GLY A 103 8.92 4.46 14.48
C GLY A 103 9.54 3.05 14.54
N VAL A 104 9.79 2.40 13.40
CA VAL A 104 10.48 1.10 13.33
C VAL A 104 12.00 1.22 13.20
N GLY A 105 12.56 2.43 13.33
CA GLY A 105 14.01 2.68 13.38
C GLY A 105 14.66 3.08 12.05
N ALA A 106 13.89 3.34 10.99
CA ALA A 106 14.47 3.73 9.71
C ALA A 106 15.13 5.12 9.79
N PRO A 107 16.44 5.25 9.50
CA PRO A 107 17.18 6.49 9.74
C PRO A 107 16.97 7.56 8.65
N ALA A 108 16.73 7.13 7.41
CA ALA A 108 16.70 8.01 6.24
C ALA A 108 15.43 7.78 5.41
N ILE A 109 14.40 8.59 5.69
CA ILE A 109 13.15 8.58 4.93
C ILE A 109 13.24 9.56 3.77
N ARG A 110 12.92 9.10 2.56
CA ARG A 110 12.83 9.93 1.36
C ARG A 110 11.44 9.81 0.76
N TYR A 111 10.87 10.96 0.39
CA TYR A 111 9.58 11.07 -0.27
C TYR A 111 9.80 11.45 -1.73
N GLY A 112 8.96 10.93 -2.61
CA GLY A 112 8.96 11.30 -4.01
C GLY A 112 7.61 11.07 -4.68
N ALA A 113 7.55 11.47 -5.94
CA ALA A 113 6.40 11.24 -6.79
C ALA A 113 6.87 10.92 -8.21
N ASP A 114 6.23 9.94 -8.83
CA ASP A 114 6.35 9.66 -10.25
C ASP A 114 5.05 10.09 -10.95
N PHE A 115 5.08 11.26 -11.58
CA PHE A 115 3.94 11.80 -12.32
C PHE A 115 3.65 11.06 -13.62
N ARG A 116 4.58 10.24 -14.15
CA ARG A 116 4.29 9.39 -15.32
C ARG A 116 3.32 8.27 -14.93
N GLN A 117 3.41 7.80 -13.69
CA GLN A 117 2.57 6.74 -13.14
C GLN A 117 1.48 7.26 -12.18
N PHE A 118 1.51 8.55 -11.84
CA PHE A 118 0.69 9.18 -10.81
C PHE A 118 0.82 8.50 -9.43
N ILE A 119 2.03 8.07 -9.08
CA ILE A 119 2.33 7.40 -7.81
C ILE A 119 3.10 8.36 -6.90
N PHE A 120 2.66 8.48 -5.65
CA PHE A 120 3.47 9.02 -4.56
C PHE A 120 4.12 7.85 -3.83
N TYR A 121 5.35 8.03 -3.37
CA TYR A 121 6.06 6.98 -2.65
C TYR A 121 6.89 7.55 -1.51
N VAL A 122 7.03 6.73 -0.46
CA VAL A 122 8.01 6.91 0.59
C VAL A 122 8.93 5.69 0.66
N THR A 123 10.21 5.95 0.89
CA THR A 123 11.25 4.93 0.90
C THR A 123 12.14 5.12 2.12
N ALA A 124 12.65 4.00 2.64
CA ALA A 124 13.67 4.00 3.68
C ALA A 124 15.01 3.59 3.04
N HIS A 125 15.83 4.59 2.71
CA HIS A 125 17.03 4.38 1.89
C HIS A 125 17.98 3.38 2.56
N ARG A 126 18.28 2.28 1.85
CA ARG A 126 19.17 1.18 2.28
C ARG A 126 18.88 0.66 3.69
N TYR A 127 17.61 0.67 4.10
CA TYR A 127 17.18 0.14 5.40
C TYR A 127 16.43 -1.19 5.21
N PRO A 128 17.05 -2.35 5.52
CA PRO A 128 16.40 -3.64 5.43
C PRO A 128 15.21 -3.81 6.38
N VAL A 129 14.07 -4.13 5.80
CA VAL A 129 12.83 -4.36 6.53
C VAL A 129 12.30 -5.75 6.21
N GLY A 130 12.19 -6.57 7.25
CA GLY A 130 11.53 -7.86 7.17
C GLY A 130 10.01 -7.74 7.36
N LYS A 131 9.29 -8.82 7.02
CA LYS A 131 7.83 -8.92 7.14
C LYS A 131 7.24 -8.31 8.43
N LYS A 132 7.84 -8.57 9.60
CA LYS A 132 7.34 -8.11 10.91
C LYS A 132 7.36 -6.58 11.06
N LYS A 133 8.40 -5.92 10.56
CA LYS A 133 8.52 -4.45 10.59
C LYS A 133 7.73 -3.82 9.44
N PHE A 134 7.66 -4.48 8.28
CA PHE A 134 6.97 -3.96 7.10
C PHE A 134 5.45 -3.98 7.23
N PHE A 135 4.86 -5.00 7.86
CA PHE A 135 3.40 -5.12 7.99
C PHE A 135 2.74 -3.89 8.67
N PRO A 136 3.23 -3.42 9.84
CA PRO A 136 2.73 -2.19 10.44
C PRO A 136 2.89 -0.98 9.53
N VAL A 137 4.03 -0.83 8.85
CA VAL A 137 4.25 0.26 7.88
C VAL A 137 3.15 0.22 6.82
N ALA A 138 3.03 -0.90 6.12
CA ALA A 138 2.07 -1.08 5.01
C ALA A 138 0.60 -0.89 5.41
N LEU A 139 0.18 -1.38 6.60
CA LEU A 139 -1.23 -1.38 6.99
C LEU A 139 -1.69 -0.12 7.74
N THR A 140 -0.78 0.63 8.36
CA THR A 140 -1.17 1.75 9.22
C THR A 140 -1.90 2.87 8.46
N PRO A 141 -1.45 3.34 7.28
CA PRO A 141 -2.20 4.37 6.56
C PRO A 141 -3.60 3.93 6.17
N PHE A 142 -3.74 2.70 5.65
CA PHE A 142 -5.03 2.10 5.34
C PHE A 142 -5.96 2.13 6.55
N LEU A 143 -5.50 1.66 7.72
CA LEU A 143 -6.32 1.61 8.92
C LEU A 143 -6.69 3.02 9.43
N LEU A 144 -5.71 3.92 9.57
CA LEU A 144 -5.94 5.25 10.14
C LEU A 144 -6.83 6.12 9.26
N ILE A 145 -6.56 6.17 7.95
CA ILE A 145 -7.34 6.99 7.02
C ILE A 145 -8.74 6.39 6.84
N THR A 146 -8.87 5.07 6.72
CA THR A 146 -10.19 4.41 6.64
C THR A 146 -11.04 4.71 7.88
N LEU A 147 -10.46 4.61 9.08
CA LEU A 147 -11.17 4.92 10.33
C LEU A 147 -11.53 6.41 10.43
N ALA A 148 -10.61 7.31 10.08
CA ALA A 148 -10.86 8.75 10.10
C ALA A 148 -11.98 9.14 9.12
N LEU A 149 -11.90 8.67 7.87
CA LEU A 149 -12.93 8.91 6.85
C LEU A 149 -14.28 8.34 7.28
N THR A 150 -14.32 7.10 7.78
CA THR A 150 -15.54 6.49 8.30
C THR A 150 -16.13 7.28 9.46
N GLY A 151 -15.28 7.77 10.38
CA GLY A 151 -15.71 8.57 11.53
C GLY A 151 -16.36 9.89 11.12
N VAL A 152 -15.83 10.58 10.11
CA VAL A 152 -16.39 11.86 9.65
C VAL A 152 -17.69 11.70 8.84
N LEU A 153 -17.97 10.53 8.23
CA LEU A 153 -19.21 10.28 7.49
C LEU A 153 -20.45 10.66 8.30
N PHE A 154 -20.48 10.24 9.56
CA PHE A 154 -21.66 10.42 10.42
C PHE A 154 -21.84 11.86 10.94
N ALA A 155 -20.83 12.71 10.77
CA ALA A 155 -20.84 14.09 11.25
C ALA A 155 -21.13 15.12 10.14
N LEU A 156 -21.12 14.70 8.87
CA LEU A 156 -21.18 15.59 7.71
C LEU A 156 -22.59 15.71 7.11
N PRO A 157 -22.93 16.87 6.50
CA PRO A 157 -24.15 17.00 5.71
C PRO A 157 -24.23 15.99 4.56
N PRO A 158 -25.43 15.65 4.04
CA PRO A 158 -25.62 14.54 3.13
C PRO A 158 -24.69 14.52 1.90
N ILE A 159 -24.50 15.66 1.22
CA ILE A 159 -23.61 15.72 0.05
C ILE A 159 -22.13 15.49 0.41
N TRP A 160 -21.68 15.99 1.56
CA TRP A 160 -20.30 15.85 2.03
C TRP A 160 -20.04 14.45 2.57
N SER A 161 -20.98 13.88 3.32
CA SER A 161 -20.91 12.49 3.75
C SER A 161 -20.87 11.55 2.54
N TRP A 162 -21.72 11.78 1.53
CA TRP A 162 -21.70 11.02 0.28
C TRP A 162 -20.34 11.12 -0.45
N GLY A 163 -19.79 12.33 -0.58
CA GLY A 163 -18.47 12.55 -1.15
C GLY A 163 -17.36 11.80 -0.37
N MET A 164 -17.38 11.89 0.96
CA MET A 164 -16.42 11.17 1.81
C MET A 164 -16.57 9.64 1.71
N ALA A 165 -17.78 9.13 1.48
CA ALA A 165 -18.01 7.70 1.30
C ALA A 165 -17.39 7.20 -0.03
N ILE A 166 -17.48 8.01 -1.08
CA ILE A 166 -16.79 7.74 -2.35
C ILE A 166 -15.27 7.82 -2.16
N THR A 167 -14.77 8.86 -1.49
CA THR A 167 -13.33 9.01 -1.20
C THR A 167 -12.79 7.85 -0.37
N LEU A 168 -13.56 7.33 0.58
CA LEU A 168 -13.22 6.14 1.36
C LEU A 168 -12.99 4.91 0.46
N LEU A 169 -13.88 4.70 -0.52
CA LEU A 169 -13.73 3.63 -1.51
C LEU A 169 -12.47 3.82 -2.39
N VAL A 170 -12.24 5.05 -2.87
CA VAL A 170 -11.07 5.36 -3.71
C VAL A 170 -9.77 5.19 -2.92
N HIS A 171 -9.70 5.71 -1.69
CA HIS A 171 -8.55 5.52 -0.79
C HIS A 171 -8.27 4.03 -0.54
N SER A 172 -9.30 3.24 -0.21
CA SER A 172 -9.16 1.79 -0.03
C SER A 172 -8.60 1.11 -1.28
N THR A 173 -8.99 1.57 -2.48
CA THR A 173 -8.46 1.05 -3.75
C THR A 173 -7.00 1.46 -3.98
N MET A 174 -6.63 2.70 -3.64
CA MET A 174 -5.25 3.20 -3.77
C MET A 174 -4.25 2.41 -2.92
N CYS A 175 -4.70 1.83 -1.79
CA CYS A 175 -3.86 1.01 -0.92
C CYS A 175 -3.45 -0.35 -1.55
N ILE A 176 -3.85 -0.64 -2.80
CA ILE A 176 -3.54 -1.90 -3.48
C ILE A 176 -2.05 -2.22 -3.53
N GLY A 177 -1.19 -1.21 -3.64
CA GLY A 177 0.27 -1.39 -3.63
C GLY A 177 0.78 -1.98 -2.32
N ASP A 178 0.31 -1.46 -1.19
CA ASP A 178 0.66 -1.94 0.15
C ASP A 178 0.25 -3.41 0.32
N PHE A 179 -0.99 -3.74 -0.07
CA PHE A 179 -1.49 -5.12 -0.03
C PHE A 179 -0.76 -6.05 -1.01
N ALA A 180 -0.29 -5.56 -2.15
CA ALA A 180 0.48 -6.34 -3.10
C ALA A 180 1.85 -6.72 -2.55
N ILE A 181 2.55 -5.82 -1.84
CA ILE A 181 3.83 -6.15 -1.20
C ILE A 181 3.61 -7.14 -0.04
N ILE A 182 2.56 -6.95 0.77
CA ILE A 182 2.17 -7.93 1.80
C ILE A 182 1.85 -9.29 1.17
N SER A 183 1.12 -9.30 0.05
CA SER A 183 0.82 -10.50 -0.73
C SER A 183 2.10 -11.18 -1.20
N TYR A 184 3.08 -10.43 -1.72
CA TYR A 184 4.39 -10.95 -2.09
C TYR A 184 5.09 -11.64 -0.92
N PHE A 185 5.13 -11.03 0.28
CA PHE A 185 5.67 -11.67 1.49
C PHE A 185 4.93 -12.94 1.88
N GLN A 186 3.63 -13.04 1.60
CA GLN A 186 2.82 -14.22 1.92
C GLN A 186 3.04 -15.38 0.95
N ARG A 187 3.67 -15.16 -0.22
CA ARG A 187 4.03 -16.23 -1.17
C ARG A 187 5.14 -17.15 -0.68
N PHE A 188 5.86 -16.77 0.38
CA PHE A 188 7.00 -17.52 0.91
C PHE A 188 6.79 -17.85 2.40
N PRO A 189 5.83 -18.74 2.73
CA PRO A 189 5.53 -19.09 4.11
C PRO A 189 6.75 -19.74 4.79
N GLY A 190 7.00 -19.36 6.05
CA GLY A 190 8.11 -19.90 6.84
C GLY A 190 9.51 -19.39 6.46
N LYS A 191 9.62 -18.51 5.44
CA LYS A 191 10.89 -17.92 5.01
C LYS A 191 11.05 -16.50 5.55
N GLU A 192 12.29 -16.13 5.87
CA GLU A 192 12.64 -14.77 6.29
C GLU A 192 12.99 -13.95 5.05
N ILE A 193 12.07 -13.07 4.64
CA ILE A 193 12.28 -12.14 3.52
C ILE A 193 12.49 -10.74 4.04
N TYR A 194 13.43 -10.05 3.41
CA TYR A 194 13.78 -8.66 3.67
C TYR A 194 13.67 -7.85 2.38
N THR A 195 13.29 -6.59 2.51
CA THR A 195 13.30 -5.64 1.42
C THR A 195 13.96 -4.34 1.84
N PHE A 196 14.62 -3.66 0.92
CA PHE A 196 15.09 -2.29 1.09
C PHE A 196 15.04 -1.58 -0.25
N ASP A 197 14.92 -0.25 -0.19
CA ASP A 197 14.92 0.61 -1.37
C ASP A 197 16.29 1.27 -1.52
N ASP A 198 16.82 1.24 -2.73
CA ASP A 198 17.92 2.11 -3.14
C ASP A 198 17.35 3.27 -3.96
N THR A 199 17.36 4.44 -3.35
CA THR A 199 16.82 5.68 -3.94
C THR A 199 17.78 6.35 -4.89
N GLU A 200 19.05 5.93 -4.94
CA GLU A 200 20.01 6.44 -5.92
C GLU A 200 19.80 5.74 -7.26
N THR A 201 19.56 4.43 -7.23
CA THR A 201 19.31 3.61 -8.41
C THR A 201 17.82 3.46 -8.74
N MET A 202 16.91 3.87 -7.84
CA MET A 202 15.46 3.73 -7.98
C MET A 202 15.02 2.27 -8.13
N VAL A 203 15.61 1.40 -7.29
CA VAL A 203 15.36 -0.05 -7.27
C VAL A 203 15.02 -0.50 -5.85
N SER A 204 13.96 -1.29 -5.71
CA SER A 204 13.67 -2.06 -4.50
C SER A 204 14.23 -3.47 -4.64
N TYR A 205 14.94 -3.93 -3.62
CA TYR A 205 15.50 -5.28 -3.58
C TYR A 205 14.73 -6.15 -2.61
N PHE A 206 14.57 -7.43 -2.97
CA PHE A 206 13.97 -8.45 -2.11
C PHE A 206 14.94 -9.60 -1.93
N TYR A 207 15.26 -9.93 -0.69
CA TYR A 207 16.17 -11.01 -0.32
C TYR A 207 15.46 -12.04 0.55
N ILE A 208 15.85 -13.30 0.38
CA ILE A 208 15.44 -14.41 1.25
C ILE A 208 16.64 -14.93 2.03
N LYS A 209 16.46 -15.22 3.31
CA LYS A 209 17.48 -15.90 4.11
C LYS A 209 17.46 -17.41 3.83
N ASN A 210 18.53 -17.92 3.23
CA ASN A 210 18.77 -19.35 3.03
C ASN A 210 19.21 -19.96 4.36
N ARG A 211 18.32 -20.69 5.04
CA ARG A 211 18.71 -21.56 6.17
C ARG A 211 19.37 -22.85 5.65
N GLY A 212 20.47 -22.76 4.92
CA GLY A 212 21.21 -23.95 4.45
C GLY A 212 20.41 -24.97 3.62
N ASP A 213 19.20 -24.65 3.16
CA ASP A 213 18.45 -25.48 2.25
C ASP A 213 19.20 -25.53 0.91
N PRO A 214 19.40 -26.72 0.30
CA PRO A 214 20.03 -26.85 -1.00
C PRO A 214 19.39 -25.90 -2.01
N GLN A 215 20.20 -25.35 -2.92
CA GLN A 215 19.71 -24.49 -4.00
C GLN A 215 18.61 -25.22 -4.78
N GLU A 216 17.35 -24.88 -4.53
CA GLU A 216 16.27 -25.30 -5.44
C GLU A 216 16.44 -24.52 -6.74
N PRO A 217 16.55 -25.22 -7.88
CA PRO A 217 16.65 -24.56 -9.17
C PRO A 217 15.40 -23.69 -9.38
N GLU A 218 15.65 -22.52 -9.95
CA GLU A 218 14.66 -21.52 -10.32
C GLU A 218 13.54 -22.19 -11.13
N LYS A 219 12.39 -22.42 -10.49
CA LYS A 219 11.17 -22.78 -11.23
C LYS A 219 10.56 -21.48 -11.71
N GLU A 220 10.66 -21.25 -13.02
CA GLU A 220 9.85 -20.26 -13.71
C GLU A 220 8.39 -20.40 -13.27
N PRO A 221 7.72 -19.30 -12.89
CA PRO A 221 6.33 -19.36 -12.47
C PRO A 221 5.44 -19.68 -13.68
N SER A 222 4.78 -20.85 -13.62
CA SER A 222 3.63 -21.23 -14.46
C SER A 222 2.41 -20.36 -14.21
#